data_AF-A0A8C0LCP7-F1
#
_entry.id   AF-A0A8C0LCP7-F1
#
_cell.length_a   1.000
_cell.length_b   1.000
_cell.length_c   1.000
_cell.angle_alpha   90.00
_cell.angle_beta   90.00
_cell.angle_gamma   90.00
#
_symmetry.space_group_name_H-M   'P 1'
#
loop_
_entity.id
_entity.type
_entity.pdbx_description
1 polymer ?
#
loop_
_entity_poly.entity_id
_entity_poly.type
_entity_poly.pdbx_seq_one_letter_code
_entity_poly.pdbx_strand_id
1 'polypeptide(L)'
;MLTLGKWGPGHLVTGSLGPGPTATQVLQAGVADDLRKLPFMTSAVMEVFGVSGCRVTRCGYTGEDGVEDSRASCLPPYWCPIQISVPAAAAVRLAAALLENPEVKLAGLAARDSLRLEAGLCLYGSDIDEHTTPVEGSLSWTLGKRRRAAMDFPGASVIIAQLKGKVQRRRVGLTCEGAPVRAHSPILNMEGTVIGTVTSGCPSPCLKKNVAMGYVPSEYSRPGTPLLVEVRRKQQMAVVSKMPFVTTNYYTLK
;
A
#
# COMPACT_ATOMS: atom_id res chain seq x y z
N MET A 1 -10.08 1.69 -11.23
CA MET A 1 -9.46 2.87 -10.65
C MET A 1 -8.30 3.25 -11.52
N LEU A 2 -8.60 4.09 -12.50
CA LEU A 2 -7.60 4.94 -13.12
C LEU A 2 -7.30 6.08 -12.17
N THR A 3 -6.11 6.05 -11.58
CA THR A 3 -5.51 7.25 -11.00
C THR A 3 -4.49 7.78 -11.99
N LEU A 4 -4.70 9.01 -12.46
CA LEU A 4 -3.77 9.74 -13.32
C LEU A 4 -2.77 10.46 -12.43
N GLY A 5 -1.48 10.16 -12.58
CA GLY A 5 -0.39 10.86 -11.90
C GLY A 5 0.71 11.25 -12.88
N LYS A 6 1.31 12.43 -12.73
CA LYS A 6 2.45 12.86 -13.57
C LYS A 6 3.74 12.20 -13.09
N TRP A 7 4.52 11.61 -13.99
CA TRP A 7 5.85 11.07 -13.68
C TRP A 7 6.87 11.71 -14.63
N GLY A 8 7.62 12.71 -14.14
CA GLY A 8 8.59 13.45 -14.95
C GLY A 8 7.97 14.28 -16.10
N PRO A 9 8.82 14.86 -16.98
CA PRO A 9 8.34 15.56 -18.17
C PRO A 9 7.78 14.55 -19.18
N GLY A 10 6.52 14.70 -19.58
CA GLY A 10 5.96 13.99 -20.74
C GLY A 10 5.34 12.61 -20.48
N HIS A 11 5.26 12.10 -19.25
CA HIS A 11 4.63 10.80 -18.96
C HIS A 11 3.55 10.85 -17.85
N LEU A 12 2.47 10.10 -18.06
CA LEU A 12 1.38 9.89 -17.11
C LEU A 12 1.30 8.42 -16.68
N VAL A 13 0.91 8.19 -15.44
CA VAL A 13 0.68 6.88 -14.85
C VAL A 13 -0.82 6.63 -14.77
N THR A 14 -1.30 5.48 -15.25
CA THR A 14 -2.68 5.00 -15.06
C THR A 14 -2.71 3.62 -14.39
N GLY A 15 -3.79 3.32 -13.67
CA GLY A 15 -4.14 1.98 -13.15
C GLY A 15 -5.59 1.62 -13.50
N SER A 16 -6.07 0.40 -13.29
CA SER A 16 -7.50 0.06 -13.50
C SER A 16 -8.00 -0.82 -12.34
N LEU A 17 -9.31 -0.77 -12.06
CA LEU A 17 -10.03 -1.43 -10.94
C LEU A 17 -11.53 -1.31 -11.24
N GLY A 18 -12.25 -2.39 -11.02
CA GLY A 18 -13.69 -2.42 -10.85
C GLY A 18 -14.20 -3.86 -10.91
N PRO A 19 -15.51 -4.05 -10.66
CA PRO A 19 -16.05 -5.35 -10.23
C PRO A 19 -16.38 -6.31 -11.37
N GLY A 20 -15.37 -6.91 -12.01
CA GLY A 20 -15.52 -7.94 -13.04
C GLY A 20 -14.14 -8.40 -13.53
N PRO A 21 -13.96 -9.08 -14.68
CA PRO A 21 -12.68 -9.68 -15.11
C PRO A 21 -11.42 -8.92 -14.62
N THR A 22 -10.49 -9.66 -13.98
CA THR A 22 -9.26 -9.13 -13.36
C THR A 22 -8.66 -7.99 -14.19
N ALA A 23 -8.12 -6.93 -13.59
CA ALA A 23 -7.64 -5.79 -14.39
C ALA A 23 -6.53 -6.17 -15.41
N THR A 24 -5.86 -7.31 -15.21
CA THR A 24 -5.03 -7.98 -16.23
C THR A 24 -5.83 -8.37 -17.48
N GLN A 25 -7.02 -8.97 -17.35
CA GLN A 25 -7.90 -9.32 -18.48
C GLN A 25 -8.36 -8.07 -19.26
N VAL A 26 -8.67 -6.98 -18.56
CA VAL A 26 -9.01 -5.70 -19.22
C VAL A 26 -7.83 -5.17 -20.03
N LEU A 27 -6.64 -5.13 -19.44
CA LEU A 27 -5.45 -4.65 -20.14
C LEU A 27 -5.03 -5.59 -21.27
N GLN A 28 -5.19 -6.91 -21.07
CA GLN A 28 -4.83 -7.94 -22.05
C GLN A 28 -5.55 -7.73 -23.40
N ALA A 29 -6.78 -7.21 -23.38
CA ALA A 29 -7.52 -6.89 -24.61
C ALA A 29 -6.86 -5.78 -25.45
N GLY A 30 -6.02 -4.95 -24.83
CA GLY A 30 -5.32 -3.84 -25.48
C GLY A 30 -3.84 -4.07 -25.73
N VAL A 31 -3.29 -5.26 -25.43
CA VAL A 31 -1.85 -5.55 -25.60
C VAL A 31 -1.64 -6.88 -26.31
N ALA A 32 -0.58 -6.98 -27.12
CA ALA A 32 -0.21 -8.22 -27.80
C ALA A 32 0.57 -9.17 -26.87
N ASP A 33 1.31 -8.64 -25.91
CA ASP A 33 2.11 -9.38 -24.94
C ASP A 33 1.24 -10.20 -23.97
N ASP A 34 1.70 -11.40 -23.59
CA ASP A 34 1.03 -12.22 -22.59
C ASP A 34 1.33 -11.71 -21.17
N LEU A 35 0.36 -11.04 -20.55
CA LEU A 35 0.53 -10.45 -19.22
C LEU A 35 0.70 -11.48 -18.10
N ARG A 36 0.39 -12.77 -18.35
CA ARG A 36 0.73 -13.86 -17.42
C ARG A 36 2.24 -14.09 -17.32
N LYS A 37 3.01 -13.62 -18.30
CA LYS A 37 4.48 -13.67 -18.26
C LYS A 37 5.10 -12.43 -17.61
N LEU A 38 4.28 -11.53 -17.08
CA LEU A 38 4.71 -10.32 -16.37
C LEU A 38 4.46 -10.46 -14.86
N PRO A 39 5.37 -11.11 -14.10
CA PRO A 39 5.27 -11.25 -12.65
C PRO A 39 5.34 -9.93 -11.88
N PHE A 40 4.87 -9.94 -10.64
CA PHE A 40 4.94 -8.80 -9.74
C PHE A 40 6.36 -8.23 -9.67
N MET A 41 6.46 -6.90 -9.69
CA MET A 41 7.70 -6.12 -9.73
C MET A 41 8.53 -6.29 -11.00
N THR A 42 7.92 -6.73 -12.11
CA THR A 42 8.53 -6.68 -13.46
C THR A 42 7.82 -5.69 -14.37
N SER A 43 8.49 -5.34 -15.48
CA SER A 43 7.98 -4.37 -16.45
C SER A 43 8.45 -4.69 -17.85
N ALA A 44 7.65 -4.30 -18.84
CA ALA A 44 8.01 -4.34 -20.25
C ALA A 44 7.57 -3.06 -20.96
N VAL A 45 8.24 -2.72 -22.05
CA VAL A 45 7.76 -1.70 -22.99
C VAL A 45 6.89 -2.40 -24.02
N MET A 46 5.66 -1.95 -24.19
CA MET A 46 4.68 -2.55 -25.09
C MET A 46 3.77 -1.49 -25.71
N GLU A 47 3.06 -1.90 -26.74
CA GLU A 47 1.95 -1.12 -27.29
C GLU A 47 0.67 -1.42 -26.50
N VAL A 48 -0.05 -0.37 -26.10
CA VAL A 48 -1.25 -0.48 -25.28
C VAL A 48 -2.40 0.29 -25.93
N PHE A 49 -3.45 -0.39 -26.36
CA PHE A 49 -4.60 0.18 -27.07
C PHE A 49 -4.17 1.09 -28.24
N GLY A 50 -3.25 0.62 -29.09
CA GLY A 50 -2.71 1.37 -30.23
C GLY A 50 -1.72 2.49 -29.85
N VAL A 51 -1.30 2.56 -28.58
CA VAL A 51 -0.32 3.54 -28.09
C VAL A 51 1.04 2.88 -27.91
N SER A 52 1.94 3.09 -28.86
CA SER A 52 3.30 2.55 -28.79
C SER A 52 4.16 3.27 -27.74
N GLY A 53 5.19 2.59 -27.25
CA GLY A 53 6.15 3.16 -26.29
C GLY A 53 5.62 3.30 -24.85
N CYS A 54 4.58 2.55 -24.48
CA CYS A 54 4.10 2.50 -23.11
C CYS A 54 4.98 1.58 -22.27
N ARG A 55 5.29 1.96 -21.02
CA ARG A 55 5.93 1.05 -20.06
C ARG A 55 4.87 0.50 -19.11
N VAL A 56 4.63 -0.80 -19.20
CA VAL A 56 3.68 -1.51 -18.33
C VAL A 56 4.47 -2.21 -17.23
N THR A 57 4.11 -1.91 -15.98
CA THR A 57 4.76 -2.47 -14.79
C THR A 57 3.72 -3.15 -13.91
N ARG A 58 3.97 -4.40 -13.52
CA ARG A 58 3.11 -5.18 -12.61
C ARG A 58 3.40 -4.77 -11.17
N CYS A 59 2.95 -3.59 -10.77
CA CYS A 59 3.15 -3.05 -9.42
C CYS A 59 1.99 -2.15 -9.01
N GLY A 60 1.85 -1.91 -7.70
CA GLY A 60 0.72 -1.17 -7.18
C GLY A 60 0.87 -0.61 -5.78
N TYR A 61 -0.11 0.23 -5.43
CA TYR A 61 -0.23 0.84 -4.12
C TYR A 61 -1.56 0.49 -3.43
N THR A 62 -2.07 -0.71 -3.68
CA THR A 62 -3.38 -1.17 -3.16
C THR A 62 -3.33 -2.55 -2.50
N GLY A 63 -2.20 -3.27 -2.56
CA GLY A 63 -2.08 -4.64 -2.02
C GLY A 63 -2.66 -5.74 -2.90
N GLU A 64 -3.18 -5.37 -4.07
CA GLU A 64 -3.88 -6.27 -4.97
C GLU A 64 -3.04 -6.62 -6.20
N ASP A 65 -3.54 -7.55 -7.01
CA ASP A 65 -2.89 -8.09 -8.22
C ASP A 65 -3.84 -8.93 -9.08
N GLY A 66 -4.83 -9.54 -8.43
CA GLY A 66 -5.93 -10.24 -9.06
C GLY A 66 -5.61 -11.67 -9.43
N VAL A 67 -5.85 -12.61 -8.50
CA VAL A 67 -6.59 -13.90 -8.66
C VAL A 67 -7.12 -14.32 -7.27
N GLU A 68 -8.27 -14.99 -7.24
CA GLU A 68 -9.05 -15.49 -6.09
C GLU A 68 -8.25 -16.20 -4.97
N ASP A 69 -8.49 -15.75 -3.72
CA ASP A 69 -8.62 -16.66 -2.58
C ASP A 69 -9.98 -16.38 -1.90
N SER A 70 -10.85 -17.39 -1.93
CA SER A 70 -12.29 -17.32 -1.63
C SER A 70 -12.63 -17.18 -0.14
N ARG A 71 -11.71 -16.66 0.70
CA ARG A 71 -11.92 -16.63 2.15
C ARG A 71 -11.60 -15.30 2.85
N ALA A 72 -11.18 -14.24 2.15
CA ALA A 72 -10.78 -13.00 2.83
C ALA A 72 -11.13 -11.66 2.16
N SER A 73 -11.66 -11.62 0.94
CA SER A 73 -11.98 -10.34 0.29
C SER A 73 -13.45 -9.95 0.45
N CYS A 74 -13.65 -8.78 1.00
CA CYS A 74 -14.92 -8.10 1.28
C CYS A 74 -15.27 -7.10 0.15
N LEU A 75 -14.39 -7.02 -0.84
CA LEU A 75 -14.59 -6.36 -2.12
C LEU A 75 -14.69 -7.46 -3.20
N PRO A 76 -15.48 -7.28 -4.26
CA PRO A 76 -15.54 -8.26 -5.34
C PRO A 76 -14.11 -8.50 -5.92
N PRO A 77 -13.80 -9.72 -6.39
CA PRO A 77 -12.44 -10.30 -6.53
C PRO A 77 -11.52 -9.70 -7.62
N TYR A 78 -11.59 -8.40 -7.86
CA TYR A 78 -11.22 -7.81 -9.13
C TYR A 78 -10.38 -6.55 -8.98
N TRP A 79 -9.14 -6.74 -8.58
CA TRP A 79 -8.19 -5.67 -8.35
C TRP A 79 -6.85 -6.06 -8.95
N CYS A 80 -6.38 -5.35 -9.99
CA CYS A 80 -5.00 -5.49 -10.46
C CYS A 80 -4.42 -4.09 -10.61
N PRO A 81 -3.44 -3.71 -9.80
CA PRO A 81 -2.66 -2.54 -10.05
C PRO A 81 -1.60 -2.91 -11.11
N ILE A 82 -1.92 -2.54 -12.34
CA ILE A 82 -0.92 -2.39 -13.39
C ILE A 82 -0.64 -0.92 -13.52
N GLN A 83 0.62 -0.54 -13.40
CA GLN A 83 1.05 0.83 -13.61
C GLN A 83 1.48 1.00 -15.06
N ILE A 84 0.81 1.88 -15.80
CA ILE A 84 1.14 2.16 -17.21
C ILE A 84 1.73 3.56 -17.30
N SER A 85 3.01 3.65 -17.67
CA SER A 85 3.62 4.91 -18.08
C SER A 85 3.35 5.14 -19.57
N VAL A 86 2.68 6.24 -19.91
CA VAL A 86 2.25 6.56 -21.27
C VAL A 86 2.75 7.95 -21.69
N PRO A 87 3.10 8.19 -22.97
CA PRO A 87 3.35 9.53 -23.48
C PRO A 87 2.17 10.47 -23.22
N ALA A 88 2.44 11.70 -22.77
CA ALA A 88 1.42 12.65 -22.33
C ALA A 88 0.35 12.93 -23.39
N ALA A 89 0.75 13.03 -24.66
CA ALA A 89 -0.15 13.25 -25.79
C ALA A 89 -1.19 12.12 -25.98
N ALA A 90 -0.89 10.91 -25.50
CA ALA A 90 -1.76 9.74 -25.65
C ALA A 90 -2.51 9.37 -24.35
N ALA A 91 -2.29 10.10 -23.26
CA ALA A 91 -2.85 9.75 -21.95
C ALA A 91 -4.39 9.78 -21.93
N VAL A 92 -5.01 10.79 -22.53
CA VAL A 92 -6.48 10.93 -22.61
C VAL A 92 -7.06 9.79 -23.45
N ARG A 93 -6.44 9.47 -24.59
CA ARG A 93 -6.86 8.37 -25.47
C ARG A 93 -6.79 7.03 -24.75
N LEU A 94 -5.68 6.75 -24.06
CA LEU A 94 -5.51 5.52 -23.30
C LEU A 94 -6.54 5.41 -22.15
N ALA A 95 -6.76 6.51 -21.43
CA ALA A 95 -7.76 6.56 -20.36
C ALA A 95 -9.19 6.29 -20.88
N ALA A 96 -9.55 6.89 -22.02
CA ALA A 96 -10.84 6.69 -22.67
C ALA A 96 -11.01 5.22 -23.12
N ALA A 97 -10.01 4.64 -23.80
CA ALA A 97 -10.04 3.25 -24.23
C ALA A 97 -10.20 2.26 -23.04
N LEU A 98 -9.53 2.52 -21.93
CA LEU A 98 -9.70 1.71 -20.71
C LEU A 98 -11.12 1.83 -20.13
N LEU A 99 -11.74 3.02 -20.21
CA LEU A 99 -13.10 3.29 -19.70
C LEU A 99 -14.21 2.75 -20.61
N GLU A 100 -13.91 2.34 -21.84
CA GLU A 100 -14.88 1.63 -22.70
C GLU A 100 -15.25 0.26 -22.12
N ASN A 101 -14.36 -0.34 -21.31
CA ASN A 101 -14.68 -1.56 -20.59
C ASN A 101 -15.56 -1.23 -19.37
N PRO A 102 -16.80 -1.77 -19.26
CA PRO A 102 -17.74 -1.43 -18.19
C PRO A 102 -17.24 -1.80 -16.78
N GLU A 103 -16.24 -2.67 -16.70
CA GLU A 103 -15.61 -3.07 -15.45
C GLU A 103 -14.61 -2.05 -14.92
N VAL A 104 -14.22 -1.06 -15.72
CA VAL A 104 -13.28 -0.03 -15.28
C VAL A 104 -14.04 1.14 -14.68
N LYS A 105 -13.78 1.41 -13.40
CA LYS A 105 -14.29 2.61 -12.72
C LYS A 105 -13.16 3.57 -12.40
N LEU A 106 -13.39 4.88 -12.51
CA LEU A 106 -12.48 5.86 -11.93
C LEU A 106 -12.55 5.79 -10.40
N ALA A 107 -11.44 6.06 -9.72
CA ALA A 107 -11.49 6.29 -8.29
C ALA A 107 -10.49 7.34 -7.85
N GLY A 108 -10.88 8.09 -6.82
CA GLY A 108 -10.14 9.24 -6.32
C GLY A 108 -9.17 8.91 -5.19
N LEU A 109 -8.58 9.96 -4.63
CA LEU A 109 -7.54 9.87 -3.59
C LEU A 109 -8.01 9.19 -2.31
N ALA A 110 -9.27 9.36 -1.91
CA ALA A 110 -9.81 8.73 -0.70
C ALA A 110 -9.78 7.20 -0.76
N ALA A 111 -10.20 6.62 -1.89
CA ALA A 111 -10.13 5.17 -2.09
C ALA A 111 -8.67 4.67 -2.15
N ARG A 112 -7.78 5.47 -2.75
CA ARG A 112 -6.35 5.14 -2.81
C ARG A 112 -5.75 5.05 -1.41
N ASP A 113 -6.11 6.00 -0.54
CA ASP A 113 -5.61 6.04 0.84
C ASP A 113 -6.18 4.92 1.72
N SER A 114 -7.45 4.52 1.54
CA SER A 114 -7.99 3.37 2.27
C SER A 114 -7.34 2.06 1.85
N LEU A 115 -7.19 1.82 0.54
CA LEU A 115 -6.64 0.57 0.02
C LEU A 115 -5.16 0.38 0.39
N ARG A 116 -4.35 1.44 0.26
CA ARG A 116 -2.93 1.36 0.67
C ARG A 116 -2.79 1.07 2.16
N LEU A 117 -3.68 1.62 2.98
CA LEU A 117 -3.62 1.48 4.42
C LEU A 117 -3.99 0.05 4.83
N GLU A 118 -5.06 -0.50 4.24
CA GLU A 118 -5.44 -1.91 4.37
C GLU A 118 -4.32 -2.86 3.92
N ALA A 119 -3.62 -2.52 2.85
CA ALA A 119 -2.45 -3.25 2.35
C ALA A 119 -1.17 -3.07 3.19
N GLY A 120 -1.20 -2.28 4.26
CA GLY A 120 -0.03 -2.09 5.12
C GLY A 120 1.08 -1.19 4.52
N LEU A 121 0.79 -0.47 3.43
CA LEU A 121 1.76 0.34 2.69
C LEU A 121 1.92 1.75 3.30
N CYS A 122 3.17 2.21 3.39
CA CYS A 122 3.54 3.47 4.03
C CYS A 122 3.33 4.67 3.12
N LEU A 123 2.68 5.72 3.64
CA LEU A 123 2.62 7.04 3.02
C LEU A 123 3.78 7.91 3.54
N TYR A 124 4.68 8.32 2.65
CA TYR A 124 5.76 9.24 3.00
C TYR A 124 5.21 10.61 3.42
N GLY A 125 5.80 11.22 4.46
CA GLY A 125 5.30 12.42 5.11
C GLY A 125 4.21 12.17 6.15
N SER A 126 3.80 10.91 6.34
CA SER A 126 2.88 10.52 7.42
C SER A 126 3.42 9.33 8.21
N ASP A 127 3.56 8.17 7.56
CA ASP A 127 4.00 6.94 8.24
C ASP A 127 5.52 6.82 8.32
N ILE A 128 6.22 7.49 7.42
CA ILE A 128 7.68 7.58 7.37
C ILE A 128 8.09 8.98 6.92
N ASP A 129 9.17 9.48 7.49
CA ASP A 129 9.80 10.77 7.21
C ASP A 129 11.32 10.68 7.47
N GLU A 130 12.02 11.81 7.37
CA GLU A 130 13.47 11.92 7.56
C GLU A 130 13.95 11.55 8.98
N HIS A 131 13.05 11.51 9.97
CA HIS A 131 13.32 11.12 11.35
C HIS A 131 12.95 9.67 11.65
N THR A 132 12.51 8.91 10.63
CA THR A 132 12.20 7.48 10.76
C THR A 132 13.18 6.64 9.98
N THR A 133 13.88 5.75 10.67
CA THR A 133 14.75 4.77 10.01
C THR A 133 13.94 3.63 9.36
N PRO A 134 14.50 2.90 8.38
CA PRO A 134 13.85 1.72 7.82
C PRO A 134 13.52 0.63 8.86
N VAL A 135 14.28 0.53 9.96
CA VAL A 135 14.02 -0.45 11.02
C VAL A 135 12.83 -0.03 11.87
N GLU A 136 12.78 1.23 12.32
CA GLU A 136 11.63 1.79 13.03
C GLU A 136 10.36 1.72 12.17
N GLY A 137 10.46 2.03 10.88
CA GLY A 137 9.35 1.99 9.92
C GLY A 137 8.86 0.57 9.57
N SER A 138 9.43 -0.49 10.15
CA SER A 138 9.13 -1.87 9.79
C SER A 138 9.36 -2.17 8.29
N LEU A 139 10.41 -1.57 7.72
CA LEU A 139 10.83 -1.66 6.31
C LEU A 139 12.21 -2.32 6.15
N SER A 140 12.70 -3.03 7.16
CA SER A 140 14.01 -3.71 7.13
C SER A 140 14.19 -4.63 5.92
N TRP A 141 13.11 -5.17 5.35
CA TRP A 141 13.13 -6.02 4.16
C TRP A 141 13.67 -5.30 2.91
N THR A 142 13.59 -3.96 2.85
CA THR A 142 14.13 -3.15 1.75
C THR A 142 15.67 -3.09 1.76
N LEU A 143 16.30 -3.39 2.90
CA LEU A 143 17.74 -3.39 3.05
C LEU A 143 18.34 -4.64 2.41
N GLY A 144 18.88 -4.51 1.20
CA GLY A 144 19.48 -5.63 0.46
C GLY A 144 20.64 -6.30 1.22
N LYS A 145 20.73 -7.63 1.15
CA LYS A 145 21.72 -8.44 1.88
C LYS A 145 23.16 -7.95 1.69
N ARG A 146 23.57 -7.68 0.44
CA ARG A 146 24.89 -7.12 0.12
C ARG A 146 25.14 -5.78 0.81
N ARG A 147 24.14 -4.89 0.81
CA ARG A 147 24.23 -3.55 1.40
C ARG A 147 24.42 -3.62 2.91
N ARG A 148 23.73 -4.56 3.58
CA ARG A 148 23.88 -4.78 5.02
C ARG A 148 25.30 -5.21 5.40
N ALA A 149 25.93 -6.05 4.57
CA ALA A 149 27.30 -6.50 4.80
C ALA A 149 28.33 -5.41 4.46
N ALA A 150 28.12 -4.70 3.34
CA ALA A 150 29.05 -3.69 2.84
C ALA A 150 28.98 -2.36 3.59
N MET A 151 27.89 -2.07 4.31
CA MET A 151 27.66 -0.78 5.01
C MET A 151 27.76 0.43 4.06
N ASP A 152 27.53 0.23 2.77
CA ASP A 152 27.81 1.18 1.68
C ASP A 152 26.58 2.05 1.34
N PHE A 153 25.82 2.48 2.35
CA PHE A 153 24.62 3.31 2.16
C PHE A 153 24.50 4.41 3.24
N PRO A 154 23.83 5.54 2.94
CA PRO A 154 23.66 6.63 3.90
C PRO A 154 22.98 6.15 5.19
N GLY A 155 23.54 6.53 6.35
CA GLY A 155 23.01 6.15 7.65
C GLY A 155 23.22 4.68 8.05
N ALA A 156 24.04 3.92 7.31
CA ALA A 156 24.24 2.49 7.58
C ALA A 156 24.68 2.17 9.02
N SER A 157 25.54 3.00 9.63
CA SER A 157 26.00 2.81 11.01
C SER A 157 24.84 2.74 12.01
N VAL A 158 23.86 3.66 11.88
CA VAL A 158 22.66 3.71 12.74
C VAL A 158 21.72 2.54 12.42
N ILE A 159 21.42 2.35 11.13
CA ILE A 159 20.41 1.39 10.67
C ILE A 159 20.84 -0.06 10.98
N ILE A 160 22.12 -0.39 10.82
CA ILE A 160 22.61 -1.75 11.02
C ILE A 160 22.77 -2.07 12.52
N ALA A 161 23.07 -1.06 13.35
CA ALA A 161 23.00 -1.22 14.81
C ALA A 161 21.56 -1.55 15.27
N GLN A 162 20.56 -0.86 14.71
CA GLN A 162 19.15 -1.13 14.99
C GLN A 162 18.68 -2.51 14.54
N LEU A 163 19.21 -3.08 13.45
CA LEU A 163 18.88 -4.45 13.03
C LEU A 163 19.35 -5.51 14.03
N LYS A 164 20.45 -5.27 14.73
CA LYS A 164 21.02 -6.19 15.73
C LYS A 164 20.41 -5.99 17.12
N GLY A 165 19.97 -4.77 17.42
CA GLY A 165 19.43 -4.39 18.73
C GLY A 165 17.90 -4.27 18.76
N LYS A 166 17.40 -3.63 19.82
CA LYS A 166 16.00 -3.21 19.93
C LYS A 166 15.89 -1.76 19.46
N VAL A 167 14.88 -1.47 18.64
CA VAL A 167 14.50 -0.08 18.30
C VAL A 167 13.63 0.50 19.41
N GLN A 168 13.78 1.80 19.67
CA GLN A 168 13.00 2.50 20.69
C GLN A 168 11.51 2.54 20.34
N ARG A 169 11.20 2.66 19.04
CA ARG A 169 9.83 2.65 18.51
C ARG A 169 9.75 1.83 17.24
N ARG A 170 8.55 1.35 16.93
CA ARG A 170 8.26 0.55 15.75
C ARG A 170 6.90 0.90 15.18
N ARG A 171 6.81 1.01 13.85
CA ARG A 171 5.55 1.16 13.13
C ARG A 171 4.75 -0.13 13.22
N VAL A 172 3.50 0.00 13.65
CA VAL A 172 2.52 -1.08 13.81
C VAL A 172 1.20 -0.73 13.13
N GLY A 173 0.40 -1.75 12.86
CA GLY A 173 -0.99 -1.59 12.47
C GLY A 173 -1.90 -1.67 13.69
N LEU A 174 -3.00 -0.93 13.69
CA LEU A 174 -4.02 -0.91 14.74
C LEU A 174 -5.39 -1.14 14.11
N THR A 175 -6.23 -1.91 14.79
CA THR A 175 -7.66 -2.05 14.47
C THR A 175 -8.50 -1.64 15.67
N CYS A 176 -9.60 -0.92 15.43
CA CYS A 176 -10.57 -0.60 16.47
C CYS A 176 -12.00 -0.48 15.90
N GLU A 177 -12.97 -0.57 16.80
CA GLU A 177 -14.39 -0.34 16.49
C GLU A 177 -14.76 1.14 16.74
N GLY A 178 -15.99 1.53 16.43
CA GLY A 178 -16.52 2.84 16.81
C GLY A 178 -15.98 4.00 15.98
N ALA A 179 -15.49 5.06 16.65
CA ALA A 179 -15.09 6.28 15.97
C ALA A 179 -13.75 6.09 15.22
N PRO A 180 -13.61 6.59 13.98
CA PRO A 180 -12.37 6.45 13.22
C PRO A 180 -11.21 7.20 13.87
N VAL A 181 -10.09 6.50 14.02
CA VAL A 181 -8.82 7.06 14.50
C VAL A 181 -8.21 7.92 13.40
N ARG A 182 -7.61 9.05 13.77
CA ARG A 182 -6.99 10.00 12.84
C ARG A 182 -5.50 10.13 13.11
N ALA A 183 -4.77 10.62 12.13
CA ALA A 183 -3.38 11.02 12.32
C ALA A 183 -3.24 11.98 13.51
N HIS A 184 -2.10 11.91 14.19
CA HIS A 184 -1.76 12.66 15.40
C HIS A 184 -2.54 12.27 16.67
N SER A 185 -3.46 11.30 16.62
CA SER A 185 -4.08 10.74 17.82
C SER A 185 -3.02 10.08 18.72
N PRO A 186 -2.96 10.42 20.03
CA PRO A 186 -2.15 9.69 20.99
C PRO A 186 -2.51 8.21 21.06
N ILE A 187 -1.48 7.36 21.16
CA ILE A 187 -1.59 5.95 21.49
C ILE A 187 -1.13 5.79 22.94
N LEU A 188 -1.94 5.13 23.75
CA LEU A 188 -1.70 4.92 25.17
C LEU A 188 -1.66 3.43 25.49
N ASN A 189 -0.94 3.07 26.55
CA ASN A 189 -1.03 1.74 27.14
C ASN A 189 -2.37 1.58 27.90
N MET A 190 -2.61 0.39 28.44
CA MET A 190 -3.84 0.09 29.17
C MET A 190 -4.01 0.87 30.50
N GLU A 191 -2.92 1.46 31.01
CA GLU A 191 -2.91 2.31 32.21
C GLU A 191 -3.18 3.79 31.88
N GLY A 192 -3.34 4.13 30.60
CA GLY A 192 -3.56 5.50 30.14
C GLY A 192 -2.28 6.32 30.00
N THR A 193 -1.09 5.70 30.00
CA THR A 193 0.17 6.40 29.71
C THR A 193 0.36 6.52 28.20
N VAL A 194 0.66 7.72 27.70
CA VAL A 194 0.95 7.95 26.28
C VAL A 194 2.27 7.27 25.92
N ILE A 195 2.22 6.37 24.95
CA ILE A 195 3.38 5.60 24.48
C ILE A 195 3.68 5.84 23.00
N GLY A 196 2.79 6.49 22.26
CA GLY A 196 2.94 6.58 20.82
C GLY A 196 1.99 7.55 20.15
N THR A 197 1.99 7.53 18.82
CA THR A 197 1.16 8.41 18.01
C THR A 197 0.75 7.73 16.72
N VAL A 198 -0.51 7.93 16.34
CA VAL A 198 -1.08 7.49 15.07
C VAL A 198 -0.56 8.35 13.94
N THR A 199 -0.12 7.73 12.85
CA THR A 199 0.39 8.40 11.64
C THR A 199 -0.64 8.45 10.53
N SER A 200 -1.42 7.39 10.37
CA SER A 200 -2.49 7.28 9.35
C SER A 200 -3.70 6.59 9.96
N GLY A 201 -4.91 6.95 9.55
CA GLY A 201 -6.12 6.27 10.04
C GLY A 201 -7.38 6.59 9.24
N CYS A 202 -8.12 5.54 8.87
CA CYS A 202 -9.40 5.65 8.20
C CYS A 202 -10.31 4.43 8.50
N PRO A 203 -11.62 4.53 8.25
CA PRO A 203 -12.47 3.36 8.15
C PRO A 203 -11.97 2.42 7.05
N SER A 204 -11.96 1.13 7.31
CA SER A 204 -11.70 0.04 6.36
C SER A 204 -13.03 -0.46 5.80
N PRO A 205 -13.35 -0.18 4.53
CA PRO A 205 -14.55 -0.73 3.88
C PRO A 205 -14.53 -2.26 3.84
N CYS A 206 -13.33 -2.84 3.68
CA CYS A 206 -13.13 -4.28 3.67
C CYS A 206 -13.53 -4.89 5.02
N LEU A 207 -12.81 -4.52 6.07
CA LEU A 207 -12.93 -5.19 7.37
C LEU A 207 -14.17 -4.75 8.16
N LYS A 208 -14.87 -3.71 7.70
CA LYS A 208 -15.98 -3.05 8.41
C LYS A 208 -15.56 -2.56 9.81
N LYS A 209 -14.30 -2.15 9.93
CA LYS A 209 -13.65 -1.65 11.17
C LYS A 209 -12.86 -0.39 10.85
N ASN A 210 -12.29 0.26 11.86
CA ASN A 210 -11.29 1.30 11.64
C ASN A 210 -9.90 0.69 11.65
N VAL A 211 -9.06 1.09 10.71
CA VAL A 211 -7.64 0.71 10.62
C VAL A 211 -6.77 1.95 10.75
N ALA A 212 -5.62 1.80 11.38
CA ALA A 212 -4.66 2.88 11.55
C ALA A 212 -3.22 2.35 11.59
N MET A 213 -2.26 3.19 11.26
CA MET A 213 -0.84 2.97 11.51
C MET A 213 -0.35 3.94 12.57
N GLY A 214 0.66 3.54 13.33
CA GLY A 214 1.31 4.41 14.28
C GLY A 214 2.60 3.82 14.81
N TYR A 215 3.31 4.58 15.62
CA TYR A 215 4.54 4.15 16.28
C TYR A 215 4.30 3.90 17.75
N VAL A 216 4.79 2.76 18.23
CA VAL A 216 4.77 2.37 19.66
C VAL A 216 6.14 1.79 20.05
N PRO A 217 6.48 1.73 21.35
CA PRO A 217 7.68 1.05 21.80
C PRO A 217 7.67 -0.43 21.42
N SER A 218 8.86 -1.00 21.23
CA SER A 218 8.99 -2.38 20.73
C SER A 218 8.23 -3.42 21.56
N GLU A 219 8.12 -3.21 22.87
CA GLU A 219 7.36 -4.09 23.80
C GLU A 219 5.86 -4.14 23.53
N TYR A 220 5.29 -3.08 22.94
CA TYR A 220 3.87 -3.02 22.55
C TYR A 220 3.64 -3.41 21.08
N SER A 221 4.69 -3.80 20.34
CA SER A 221 4.59 -4.01 18.89
C SER A 221 4.05 -5.38 18.46
N ARG A 222 3.81 -6.28 19.42
CA ARG A 222 3.35 -7.64 19.14
C ARG A 222 1.89 -7.63 18.66
N PRO A 223 1.54 -8.30 17.56
CA PRO A 223 0.14 -8.48 17.17
C PRO A 223 -0.69 -9.11 18.29
N GLY A 224 -1.91 -8.61 18.49
CA GLY A 224 -2.80 -8.96 19.58
C GLY A 224 -2.66 -8.10 20.84
N THR A 225 -1.68 -7.19 20.91
CA THR A 225 -1.48 -6.32 22.08
C THR A 225 -2.63 -5.31 22.19
N PRO A 226 -3.36 -5.26 23.32
CA PRO A 226 -4.40 -4.26 23.56
C PRO A 226 -3.77 -2.91 23.91
N LEU A 227 -4.31 -1.84 23.33
CA LEU A 227 -3.88 -0.45 23.51
C LEU A 227 -5.11 0.45 23.58
N LEU A 228 -4.89 1.70 23.99
CA LEU A 228 -5.89 2.76 23.91
C LEU A 228 -5.46 3.77 22.83
N VAL A 229 -6.42 4.34 22.13
CA VAL A 229 -6.22 5.47 21.22
C VAL A 229 -7.17 6.58 21.60
N GLU A 230 -6.69 7.83 21.58
CA GLU A 230 -7.55 8.97 21.84
C GLU A 230 -8.26 9.41 20.57
N VAL A 231 -9.59 9.32 20.57
CA VAL A 231 -10.46 9.72 19.47
C VAL A 231 -11.48 10.73 20.01
N ARG A 232 -11.45 11.96 19.49
CA ARG A 232 -12.35 13.05 19.93
C ARG A 232 -12.32 13.26 21.46
N ARG A 233 -11.12 13.24 22.06
CA ARG A 233 -10.89 13.38 23.53
C ARG A 233 -11.46 12.24 24.39
N LYS A 234 -11.80 11.11 23.79
CA LYS A 234 -12.20 9.89 24.49
C LYS A 234 -11.22 8.78 24.20
N GLN A 235 -10.92 7.98 25.21
CA GLN A 235 -10.11 6.78 25.03
C GLN A 235 -10.95 5.67 24.44
N GLN A 236 -10.43 5.03 23.39
CA GLN A 236 -11.06 3.93 22.69
C GLN A 236 -10.09 2.74 22.65
N MET A 237 -10.59 1.55 22.90
CA MET A 237 -9.80 0.32 22.78
C MET A 237 -9.38 0.10 21.33
N ALA A 238 -8.10 -0.18 21.13
CA ALA A 238 -7.52 -0.63 19.87
C ALA A 238 -6.67 -1.88 20.13
N VAL A 239 -6.45 -2.66 19.07
CA VAL A 239 -5.60 -3.85 19.14
C VAL A 239 -4.55 -3.73 18.05
N VAL A 240 -3.31 -4.05 18.40
CA VAL A 240 -2.23 -4.16 17.42
C VAL A 240 -2.54 -5.31 16.47
N SER A 241 -2.66 -4.99 15.19
CA SER A 241 -2.94 -5.96 14.14
C SER A 241 -1.72 -6.18 13.25
N LYS A 242 -1.59 -7.40 12.74
CA LYS A 242 -0.56 -7.73 11.76
C LYS A 242 -0.89 -6.98 10.45
N MET A 243 0.13 -6.39 9.84
CA MET A 243 0.03 -5.83 8.49
C MET A 243 0.58 -6.82 7.46
N PRO A 244 -0.01 -6.90 6.25
CA PRO A 244 -1.19 -6.14 5.80
C PRO A 244 -2.46 -6.55 6.56
N PHE A 245 -3.42 -5.63 6.70
CA PHE A 245 -4.68 -5.90 7.41
C PHE A 245 -5.62 -6.76 6.58
N VAL A 246 -5.58 -6.57 5.26
CA VAL A 246 -6.23 -7.41 4.25
C VAL A 246 -5.14 -8.16 3.51
N THR A 247 -5.31 -9.46 3.31
CA THR A 247 -4.32 -10.30 2.61
C THR A 247 -4.02 -9.73 1.24
N THR A 248 -2.74 -9.57 0.92
CA THR A 248 -2.33 -9.12 -0.41
C THR A 248 -2.46 -10.25 -1.42
N ASN A 249 -2.99 -9.95 -2.58
CA ASN A 249 -2.91 -10.80 -3.75
C ASN A 249 -1.76 -10.20 -4.57
N TYR A 250 -0.63 -10.88 -4.76
CA TYR A 250 0.46 -10.44 -5.65
C TYR A 250 0.82 -11.59 -6.59
N TYR A 251 0.94 -11.32 -7.91
CA TYR A 251 1.11 -12.40 -8.89
C TYR A 251 2.56 -12.76 -8.95
N THR A 252 2.81 -14.01 -8.63
CA THR A 252 4.11 -14.61 -8.73
C THR A 252 4.00 -15.78 -9.70
N LEU A 253 5.06 -16.00 -10.48
CA LEU A 253 5.15 -17.22 -11.26
C LEU A 253 5.22 -18.39 -10.26
N LYS A 254 4.37 -19.40 -10.48
CA LYS A 254 4.45 -20.67 -9.74
C LYS A 254 5.58 -21.53 -10.28
#